data_AF-A0A9E0UNZ6-F1
#
_entry.id   AF-A0A9E0UNZ6-F1
#
_cell.length_a   1.000
_cell.length_b   1.000
_cell.length_c   1.000
_cell.angle_alpha   90.00
_cell.angle_beta   90.00
_cell.angle_gamma   90.00
#
_symmetry.space_group_name_H-M   'P 1'
#
loop_
_entity.id
_entity.type
_entity.pdbx_description
1 polymer ?
#
loop_
_entity_poly.entity_id
_entity_poly.type
_entity_poly.pdbx_seq_one_letter_code
_entity_poly.pdbx_strand_id
1 'polypeptide(L)' 'MIRRLALAALVAAGALSYQQAAAENSTRAGDYTIHYNAFTADTLSPEVAQAYGFQRSKYRGLL' A
#
# COMPACT_ATOMS: atom_id res chain seq x y z
N MET A 1 20.97 18.23 32.82
CA MET A 1 19.50 18.17 32.67
C MET A 1 19.03 18.56 31.27
N ILE A 2 19.52 19.67 30.69
CA ILE A 2 19.13 20.17 29.35
C ILE A 2 19.26 19.13 28.22
N ARG A 3 20.35 18.33 28.19
CA ARG A 3 20.53 17.27 27.16
C ARG A 3 19.45 16.18 27.19
N ARG A 4 18.94 15.83 28.39
CA ARG A 4 17.86 14.85 28.54
C ARG A 4 16.51 15.40 28.06
N LEU A 5 16.28 16.69 28.31
CA LEU A 5 15.09 17.40 27.82
C LEU A 5 15.12 17.56 26.29
N ALA A 6 16.30 17.85 25.72
CA ALA A 6 16.48 17.91 24.27
C ALA A 6 16.24 16.55 23.58
N LEU A 7 16.73 15.46 24.17
CA LEU A 7 16.47 14.10 23.68
C LEU A 7 14.99 13.72 23.77
N ALA A 8 14.33 14.05 24.89
CA ALA A 8 12.90 13.81 25.04
C ALA A 8 12.06 14.59 24.02
N ALA A 9 12.43 15.85 23.74
CA ALA A 9 11.77 16.67 22.74
C ALA A 9 11.96 16.11 21.31
N LEU A 10 13.15 15.59 20.98
CA LEU A 10 13.42 14.96 19.68
C LEU A 10 12.57 13.71 19.46
N VAL A 11 12.45 12.85 20.49
CA VAL A 11 11.63 11.63 20.42
C VAL A 11 10.14 11.98 20.32
N ALA A 12 9.68 12.98 21.06
CA ALA A 12 8.29 13.46 20.96
C ALA A 12 7.99 14.03 19.57
N ALA A 13 8.92 14.76 18.97
CA ALA A 13 8.77 15.27 17.60
C ALA A 13 8.71 14.15 16.55
N GLY A 14 9.49 13.08 16.72
CA GLY A 14 9.46 11.91 15.83
C GLY A 14 8.18 11.07 15.93
N ALA A 15 7.49 11.10 17.07
CA ALA A 15 6.20 10.41 17.23
C ALA A 15 5.06 11.11 16.48
N LEU A 16 5.15 12.44 16.29
CA LEU A 16 4.13 13.22 15.58
C LEU A 16 4.21 13.08 14.06
N SER A 17 5.31 12.55 13.52
CA SER A 17 5.50 12.35 12.07
C SER A 17 5.13 10.95 11.58
N TYR A 18 4.44 10.14 12.39
CA TYR A 18 3.85 8.88 11.94
C TYR A 18 2.64 9.16 11.04
N GLN A 19 2.90 9.63 9.82
CA GLN A 19 1.91 9.63 8.76
C GLN A 19 1.60 8.18 8.43
N GLN A 20 0.40 7.74 8.79
CA GLN A 20 -0.15 6.48 8.32
C GLN A 20 -0.21 6.57 6.79
N ALA A 21 0.72 5.91 6.11
CA ALA A 21 0.58 5.63 4.69
C ALA A 21 -0.65 4.71 4.56
N ALA A 22 -1.82 5.32 4.36
CA ALA A 22 -3.01 4.58 3.99
C ALA A 22 -2.72 3.94 2.63
N ALA A 23 -2.86 2.63 2.53
CA ALA A 23 -2.85 1.95 1.24
C ALA A 23 -4.06 2.46 0.44
N GLU A 24 -3.83 3.50 -0.37
CA GLU A 24 -4.85 4.13 -1.17
C GLU A 24 -5.18 3.19 -2.33
N ASN A 25 -6.17 2.31 -2.12
CA ASN A 25 -6.67 1.31 -3.08
C ASN A 25 -7.90 1.82 -3.85
N SER A 26 -8.16 3.13 -3.79
CA SER A 26 -9.22 3.74 -4.57
C SER A 26 -8.97 5.21 -4.86
N THR A 27 -9.26 5.64 -6.09
CA THR A 27 -9.23 7.04 -6.49
C THR A 27 -10.64 7.51 -6.84
N ARG A 28 -11.06 8.67 -6.32
CA ARG A 28 -12.30 9.31 -6.75
C ARG A 28 -12.06 10.18 -7.97
N ALA A 29 -12.84 9.97 -9.02
CA ALA A 29 -12.79 10.74 -10.26
C ALA A 29 -14.21 11.22 -10.61
N GLY A 30 -14.53 12.46 -10.27
CA GLY A 30 -15.89 13.00 -10.37
C GLY A 30 -16.85 12.21 -9.48
N ASP A 31 -17.91 11.66 -10.09
CA ASP A 31 -18.93 10.86 -9.41
C ASP A 31 -18.54 9.37 -9.24
N TYR A 32 -17.37 8.96 -9.73
CA TYR A 32 -16.92 7.57 -9.69
C TYR A 32 -15.87 7.35 -8.60
N THR A 33 -15.91 6.17 -8.00
CA THR A 33 -14.82 5.63 -7.16
C THR A 33 -14.18 4.46 -7.90
N ILE A 34 -12.93 4.62 -8.29
CA ILE A 34 -12.13 3.61 -9.00
C ILE A 34 -11.41 2.80 -7.94
N HIS A 35 -11.72 1.52 -7.80
CA HIS A 35 -11.00 0.61 -6.92
C HIS A 35 -9.91 -0.12 -7.69
N TYR A 36 -8.69 -0.14 -7.18
CA TYR A 36 -7.56 -0.85 -7.78
C TYR A 36 -6.76 -1.57 -6.68
N ASN A 37 -6.05 -2.63 -7.05
CA ASN A 37 -5.27 -3.40 -6.10
C ASN A 37 -4.05 -4.02 -6.78
N ALA A 38 -2.90 -3.95 -6.12
CA ALA A 38 -1.68 -4.61 -6.57
C ALA A 38 -1.55 -5.97 -5.90
N PHE A 39 -1.47 -7.06 -6.68
CA PHE A 39 -1.28 -8.40 -6.14
C PHE A 39 -0.43 -9.27 -7.07
N THR A 40 0.03 -10.43 -6.58
CA THR A 40 0.81 -11.36 -7.38
C THR A 40 -0.08 -12.23 -8.26
N ALA A 41 0.36 -12.55 -9.48
CA ALA A 41 -0.45 -13.26 -10.48
C ALA A 41 -0.88 -14.67 -10.05
N ASP A 42 -0.25 -15.26 -9.03
CA ASP A 42 -0.67 -16.53 -8.46
C ASP A 42 -1.98 -16.45 -7.67
N THR A 43 -2.41 -15.26 -7.23
CA THR A 43 -3.71 -15.07 -6.54
C THR A 43 -4.90 -15.11 -7.49
N LEU A 44 -4.68 -14.94 -8.80
CA LEU A 44 -5.74 -15.12 -9.80
C LEU A 44 -6.29 -16.54 -9.76
N SER A 45 -7.60 -16.67 -9.95
CA SER A 45 -8.20 -17.97 -10.21
C SER A 45 -7.65 -18.55 -11.53
N PRO A 46 -7.57 -19.89 -11.66
CA PRO A 46 -7.12 -20.52 -12.91
C PRO A 46 -7.93 -20.07 -14.13
N GLU A 47 -9.25 -19.90 -13.98
CA GLU A 47 -10.16 -19.48 -15.04
C GLU A 47 -9.84 -18.06 -15.54
N VAL A 48 -9.68 -17.10 -14.63
CA VAL A 48 -9.34 -15.71 -15.00
C VAL A 48 -7.95 -15.64 -15.61
N ALA A 49 -6.98 -16.35 -15.04
CA ALA A 49 -5.64 -16.40 -15.59
C ALA A 49 -5.63 -16.97 -17.02
N GLN A 50 -6.42 -18.01 -17.28
CA GLN A 50 -6.55 -18.61 -18.61
C GLN A 50 -7.28 -17.68 -19.59
N ALA A 51 -8.38 -17.06 -19.18
CA ALA A 51 -9.17 -16.18 -20.03
C ALA A 51 -8.36 -14.98 -20.55
N TYR A 52 -7.45 -14.45 -19.74
CA TYR A 52 -6.62 -13.29 -20.07
C TYR A 52 -5.16 -13.66 -20.42
N GLY A 53 -4.81 -14.94 -20.49
CA GLY A 53 -3.47 -15.40 -20.86
C GLY A 53 -2.37 -15.06 -19.84
N PHE A 54 -2.72 -14.90 -18.57
CA PHE A 54 -1.75 -14.67 -17.50
C PHE A 54 -1.10 -15.98 -17.04
N GLN A 55 0.22 -16.01 -17.05
CA GLN A 55 0.98 -17.03 -16.33
C GLN A 55 0.90 -16.75 -14.83
N ARG A 56 0.23 -17.64 -14.08
CA ARG A 56 0.21 -17.60 -12.61
C ARG A 56 1.62 -17.77 -12.07
N SER A 57 2.08 -16.81 -11.27
CA SER A 57 3.44 -16.79 -10.70
C SER A 57 3.53 -15.85 -9.50
N LYS A 58 4.25 -16.28 -8.46
CA LYS A 58 4.55 -15.49 -7.26
C LYS A 58 5.48 -14.31 -7.52
N TYR A 59 6.20 -14.34 -8.65
CA TYR A 59 7.19 -13.32 -9.02
C TYR A 59 6.69 -12.34 -10.07
N ARG A 60 5.38 -12.38 -10.39
CA ARG A 60 4.74 -11.48 -11.34
C ARG A 60 3.67 -10.68 -10.62
N GLY A 61 3.81 -9.36 -10.58
CA GLY A 61 2.79 -8.45 -10.05
C GLY A 61 1.75 -8.09 -11.12
N LEU A 62 0.53 -7.84 -10.67
CA LEU A 62 -0.61 -7.32 -11.42
C LEU A 62 -1.18 -6.11 -10.67
N LEU A 63 -1.80 -5.19 -11.41
CA LEU A 63 -2.41 -3.94 -10.93
C LEU A 63 -3.78 -3.76 -11.61
#